data_AF-A0A645CI05-F1
#
_entry.id   AF-A0A645CI05-F1
#
_cell.length_a   1.000
_cell.length_b   1.000
_cell.length_c   1.000
_cell.angle_alpha   90.00
_cell.angle_beta   90.00
_cell.angle_gamma   90.00
#
_symmetry.space_group_name_H-M   'P 1'
#
loop_
_entity.id
_entity.type
_entity.pdbx_description
1 polymer ?
#
loop_
_entity_poly.entity_id
_entity_poly.type
_entity_poly.pdbx_seq_one_letter_code
_entity_poly.pdbx_strand_id
1 'polypeptide(L)'
;MGLEVVFTGHSHAQDIACHKSGKATIYDVETGSAVTYPSPYRIVSITDQEMEISSKFIENIPHVLNGISFTEHAKEVLRNGVASYVESAFPASVPDSLKQTAARCAGEALIANCRGDEKLAENDRKEIEEIADALRKYSARCATIFRIATTVMRNDVFPTDNEFTLRFRLRIAE
;
A
#
# COMPACT_ATOMS: atom_id res chain seq x y z
N MET A 1 21.12 -4.66 -23.44
CA MET A 1 21.32 -3.69 -22.34
C MET A 1 19.99 -3.02 -22.10
N GLY A 2 19.60 -2.79 -20.86
CA GLY A 2 18.35 -2.12 -20.56
C GLY A 2 18.32 -1.66 -19.11
N LEU A 3 17.40 -0.75 -18.82
CA LEU A 3 17.03 -0.37 -17.47
C LEU A 3 16.32 -1.55 -16.82
N GLU A 4 16.81 -2.06 -15.69
CA GLU A 4 16.18 -3.17 -14.96
C GLU A 4 15.38 -2.70 -13.75
N VAL A 5 15.71 -1.54 -13.15
CA VAL A 5 15.07 -1.02 -11.94
C VAL A 5 14.77 0.47 -12.11
N VAL A 6 13.59 0.90 -11.70
CA VAL A 6 13.15 2.30 -11.63
C VAL A 6 12.74 2.59 -10.19
N PHE A 7 13.23 3.67 -9.60
CA PHE A 7 12.79 4.11 -8.28
C PHE A 7 11.74 5.21 -8.43
N THR A 8 10.58 5.01 -7.80
CA THR A 8 9.41 5.88 -7.92
C THR A 8 8.81 6.20 -6.54
N GLY A 9 7.70 6.94 -6.56
CA GLY A 9 6.92 7.37 -5.41
C GLY A 9 5.57 7.88 -5.92
N HIS A 10 4.99 8.87 -5.24
CA HIS A 10 3.72 9.57 -5.55
C HIS A 10 2.44 8.92 -5.03
N SER A 11 2.25 7.60 -5.16
CA SER A 11 1.00 6.96 -4.70
C SER A 11 0.98 6.69 -3.19
N HIS A 12 2.14 6.82 -2.54
CA HIS A 12 2.37 6.55 -1.11
C HIS A 12 2.27 5.07 -0.73
N ALA A 13 2.05 4.18 -1.70
CA ALA A 13 2.16 2.74 -1.50
C ALA A 13 3.63 2.37 -1.24
N GLN A 14 3.84 1.30 -0.48
CA GLN A 14 5.16 0.73 -0.30
C GLN A 14 5.19 -0.57 -1.10
N ASP A 15 5.53 -0.46 -2.39
CA ASP A 15 5.32 -1.54 -3.37
C ASP A 15 6.58 -1.78 -4.22
N ILE A 16 6.84 -3.03 -4.60
CA ILE A 16 7.70 -3.35 -5.72
C ILE A 16 6.92 -4.19 -6.73
N ALA A 17 6.66 -3.62 -7.90
CA ALA A 17 6.05 -4.33 -9.02
C ALA A 17 7.09 -4.74 -10.07
N CYS A 18 6.79 -5.76 -10.87
CA CYS A 18 7.62 -6.11 -12.02
C CYS A 18 6.82 -6.34 -13.30
N HIS A 19 7.41 -5.95 -14.42
CA HIS A 19 6.90 -6.24 -15.76
C HIS A 19 7.93 -7.04 -16.55
N LYS A 20 7.49 -8.16 -17.14
CA LYS A 20 8.32 -9.03 -17.97
C LYS A 20 7.96 -8.87 -19.45
N SER A 21 8.96 -8.57 -20.27
CA SER A 21 8.83 -8.50 -21.73
C SER A 21 9.92 -9.36 -22.38
N GLY A 22 9.52 -10.56 -22.85
CA GLY A 22 10.46 -11.56 -23.37
C GLY A 22 11.47 -11.99 -22.31
N LYS A 23 12.76 -11.72 -22.55
CA LYS A 23 13.87 -12.04 -21.63
C LYS A 23 14.20 -10.91 -20.65
N ALA A 24 13.59 -9.74 -20.81
CA ALA A 24 13.82 -8.56 -19.99
C ALA A 24 12.76 -8.45 -18.89
N THR A 25 13.19 -7.99 -17.72
CA THR A 25 12.31 -7.64 -16.60
C THR A 25 12.65 -6.22 -16.18
N ILE A 26 11.62 -5.41 -15.95
CA ILE A 26 11.75 -4.09 -15.32
C ILE A 26 11.03 -4.17 -13.97
N TYR A 27 11.70 -3.71 -12.93
CA TYR A 27 11.15 -3.55 -11.59
C TYR A 27 10.85 -2.06 -11.36
N ASP A 28 9.64 -1.78 -10.92
CA ASP A 28 9.25 -0.47 -10.39
C ASP A 28 9.30 -0.58 -8.87
N VAL A 29 10.15 0.22 -8.23
CA VAL A 29 10.36 0.24 -6.79
C VAL A 29 9.75 1.53 -6.26
N GLU A 30 8.48 1.46 -5.89
CA GLU A 30 7.76 2.59 -5.29
C GLU A 30 8.12 2.70 -3.81
N THR A 31 8.66 3.83 -3.38
CA THR A 31 8.84 4.11 -1.96
C THR A 31 7.65 4.90 -1.43
N GLY A 32 7.04 4.37 -0.38
CA GLY A 32 5.96 5.04 0.33
C GLY A 32 6.41 6.39 0.89
N SER A 33 5.44 7.25 1.17
CA SER A 33 5.74 8.61 1.59
C SER A 33 6.23 8.66 3.03
N ALA A 34 7.33 9.37 3.28
CA ALA A 34 7.87 9.58 4.63
C ALA A 34 6.92 10.33 5.59
N VAL A 35 5.80 10.87 5.09
CA VAL A 35 4.77 11.55 5.90
C VAL A 35 3.45 10.78 5.99
N THR A 36 3.37 9.58 5.44
CA THR A 36 2.20 8.69 5.55
C THR A 36 2.64 7.44 6.29
N TYR A 37 1.84 6.96 7.26
CA TYR A 37 2.15 5.72 7.97
C TYR A 37 2.50 4.60 6.96
N PRO A 38 3.57 3.82 7.16
CA PRO A 38 4.50 3.76 8.31
C PRO A 38 5.72 4.71 8.24
N SER A 39 5.68 5.73 7.39
CA SER A 39 6.78 6.66 7.12
C SER A 39 8.05 5.95 6.65
N PRO A 40 8.00 5.21 5.51
CA PRO A 40 9.10 4.38 5.07
C PRO A 40 10.23 5.18 4.41
N TYR A 41 11.41 4.57 4.42
CA TYR A 41 12.53 4.86 3.54
C TYR A 41 13.24 3.56 3.18
N ARG A 42 13.91 3.52 2.03
CA ARG A 42 14.63 2.32 1.56
C ARG A 42 16.15 2.53 1.63
N ILE A 43 16.87 1.48 2.02
CA ILE A 43 18.33 1.38 1.90
C ILE A 43 18.60 0.43 0.74
N VAL A 44 19.37 0.90 -0.24
CA VAL A 44 19.74 0.13 -1.43
C VAL A 44 21.25 -0.09 -1.43
N SER A 45 21.64 -1.36 -1.38
CA SER A 45 23.03 -1.79 -1.48
C SER A 45 23.26 -2.40 -2.86
N ILE A 46 24.27 -1.92 -3.58
CA ILE A 46 24.57 -2.38 -4.95
C ILE A 46 26.01 -2.90 -4.98
N THR A 47 26.18 -4.10 -5.49
CA THR A 47 27.47 -4.69 -5.83
C THR A 47 27.53 -4.99 -7.34
N ASP A 48 28.65 -5.54 -7.82
CA ASP A 48 28.81 -5.92 -9.23
C ASP A 48 27.78 -6.99 -9.69
N GLN A 49 27.22 -7.76 -8.76
CA GLN A 49 26.39 -8.94 -9.07
C GLN A 49 24.96 -8.83 -8.54
N GLU A 50 24.70 -7.94 -7.59
CA GLU A 50 23.39 -7.87 -6.95
C GLU A 50 23.03 -6.48 -6.46
N MET A 51 21.73 -6.22 -6.39
CA MET A 51 21.11 -5.12 -5.68
C MET A 51 20.24 -5.70 -4.57
N GLU A 52 20.45 -5.22 -3.35
CA GLU A 52 19.62 -5.50 -2.19
C GLU A 52 18.86 -4.23 -1.80
N ILE A 53 17.55 -4.38 -1.59
CA ILE A 53 16.66 -3.31 -1.16
C ILE A 53 16.05 -3.75 0.17
N SER A 54 16.25 -2.93 1.20
CA SER A 54 15.64 -3.14 2.52
C SER A 54 14.89 -1.89 2.96
N SER A 55 13.68 -2.06 3.47
CA SER A 55 12.83 -0.97 3.92
C SER A 55 12.96 -0.76 5.42
N LYS A 56 12.94 0.51 5.83
CA LYS A 56 12.99 0.95 7.22
C LYS A 56 11.87 1.96 7.44
N PHE A 57 11.46 2.11 8.70
CA PHE A 57 10.32 2.92 9.08
C PHE A 57 10.74 3.93 10.14
N ILE A 58 10.32 5.19 9.98
CA ILE A 58 10.57 6.22 10.99
C ILE A 58 9.64 5.94 12.17
N GLU A 59 10.21 5.55 13.31
CA GLU A 59 9.42 5.22 14.51
C GLU A 59 9.24 6.42 15.45
N ASN A 60 10.14 7.40 15.38
CA ASN A 60 10.18 8.52 16.32
C ASN A 60 10.59 9.82 15.62
N ILE A 61 10.03 10.93 16.08
CA ILE A 61 10.43 12.29 15.71
C ILE A 61 10.69 13.10 16.99
N PRO A 62 11.53 14.15 16.95
CA PRO A 62 11.80 15.01 18.10
C PRO A 62 10.63 15.99 18.35
N HIS A 63 9.41 15.48 18.49
CA HIS A 63 8.19 16.25 18.72
C HIS A 63 7.23 15.50 19.64
N VAL A 64 6.55 16.23 20.53
CA VAL A 64 5.61 15.65 21.52
C VAL A 64 4.20 15.63 20.92
N LEU A 65 3.58 14.44 20.88
CA LEU A 65 2.27 14.22 20.27
C LEU A 65 1.21 13.92 21.32
N ASN A 66 1.05 14.78 22.33
CA ASN A 66 -0.02 14.72 23.33
C ASN A 66 -0.27 13.33 23.97
N GLY A 67 0.78 12.53 24.15
CA GLY A 67 0.72 11.23 24.82
C GLY A 67 0.56 10.01 23.90
N ILE A 68 0.53 10.17 22.57
CA ILE A 68 0.61 9.06 21.60
C ILE A 68 1.99 9.01 20.92
N SER A 69 2.36 7.83 20.41
CA SER A 69 3.58 7.67 19.62
C SER A 69 3.42 8.31 18.24
N PHE A 70 4.54 8.64 17.59
CA PHE A 70 4.54 9.10 16.20
C PHE A 70 3.85 8.11 15.26
N THR A 71 4.16 6.82 15.42
CA THR A 71 3.58 5.75 14.61
C THR A 71 2.06 5.67 14.74
N GLU A 72 1.53 5.77 15.96
CA GLU A 72 0.07 5.75 16.16
C GLU A 72 -0.59 7.03 15.63
N HIS A 73 0.04 8.19 15.84
CA HIS A 73 -0.43 9.45 15.26
C HIS A 73 -0.52 9.38 13.73
N ALA A 74 0.52 8.88 13.06
CA ALA A 74 0.54 8.73 11.60
C ALA A 74 -0.56 7.78 11.10
N LYS A 75 -0.82 6.67 11.81
CA LYS A 75 -1.94 5.76 11.49
C LYS A 75 -3.29 6.46 11.63
N GLU A 76 -3.49 7.21 12.72
CA GLU A 76 -4.74 7.94 12.96
C GLU A 76 -4.99 9.00 11.90
N VAL A 77 -3.96 9.77 11.51
CA VAL A 77 -4.06 10.73 10.41
C VAL A 77 -4.49 10.05 9.11
N LEU A 78 -3.90 8.90 8.78
CA LEU A 78 -4.28 8.12 7.60
C LEU A 78 -5.74 7.64 7.67
N ARG A 79 -6.15 7.05 8.80
CA ARG A 79 -7.55 6.60 9.02
C ARG A 79 -8.54 7.75 8.91
N ASN A 80 -8.24 8.90 9.50
CA ASN A 80 -9.09 10.09 9.46
C ASN A 80 -9.21 10.65 8.05
N GLY A 81 -8.12 10.63 7.28
CA GLY A 81 -8.13 10.98 5.86
C GLY A 81 -9.07 10.09 5.04
N VAL A 82 -8.98 8.77 5.24
CA VAL A 82 -9.87 7.80 4.57
C VAL A 82 -11.33 7.98 5.00
N ALA A 83 -11.60 8.18 6.29
CA ALA A 83 -12.95 8.44 6.78
C ALA A 83 -13.55 9.70 6.15
N SER A 84 -12.79 10.79 6.11
CA SER A 84 -13.21 12.04 5.46
C SER A 84 -13.50 11.84 3.97
N TYR A 85 -12.67 11.05 3.29
CA TYR A 85 -12.88 10.72 1.88
C TYR A 85 -14.14 9.89 1.66
N VAL A 86 -14.38 8.84 2.47
CA VAL A 86 -15.59 8.01 2.38
C VAL A 86 -16.85 8.84 2.61
N GLU A 87 -16.85 9.72 3.62
CA GLU A 87 -17.96 10.63 3.89
C GLU A 87 -18.29 11.54 2.69
N SER A 88 -17.26 12.04 2.01
CA SER A 88 -17.42 12.88 0.83
C SER A 88 -17.78 12.11 -0.44
N ALA A 89 -17.26 10.90 -0.61
CA ALA A 89 -17.37 10.13 -1.85
C ALA A 89 -18.65 9.32 -1.92
N PHE A 90 -19.19 8.89 -0.77
CA PHE A 90 -20.40 8.07 -0.73
C PHE A 90 -21.67 8.94 -0.77
N PRO A 91 -22.75 8.48 -1.42
CA PRO A 91 -24.01 9.20 -1.44
C PRO A 91 -24.55 9.48 -0.02
N ALA A 92 -25.20 10.62 0.16
CA ALA A 92 -25.86 10.98 1.42
C ALA A 92 -26.96 9.98 1.86
N SER A 93 -27.47 9.15 0.93
CA SER A 93 -28.42 8.09 1.23
C SER A 93 -27.80 6.88 1.93
N VAL A 94 -26.47 6.73 1.92
CA VAL A 94 -25.78 5.65 2.64
C VAL A 94 -25.80 5.98 4.14
N PRO A 95 -26.27 5.07 5.01
CA PRO A 95 -26.28 5.30 6.46
C PRO A 95 -24.89 5.54 7.02
N ASP A 96 -24.78 6.45 8.00
CA ASP A 96 -23.51 6.81 8.64
C ASP A 96 -22.79 5.60 9.24
N SER A 97 -23.53 4.64 9.83
CA SER A 97 -22.94 3.41 10.36
C SER A 97 -22.27 2.55 9.27
N LEU A 98 -22.84 2.53 8.06
CA LEU A 98 -22.26 1.81 6.93
C LEU A 98 -21.05 2.56 6.36
N LYS A 99 -21.10 3.90 6.30
CA LYS A 99 -19.94 4.72 5.92
C LYS A 99 -18.78 4.55 6.90
N GLN A 100 -19.04 4.57 8.21
CA GLN A 100 -18.02 4.33 9.24
C GLN A 100 -17.41 2.94 9.13
N THR A 101 -18.24 1.91 8.88
CA THR A 101 -17.76 0.53 8.69
C THR A 101 -16.89 0.42 7.44
N ALA A 102 -17.33 1.02 6.31
CA ALA A 102 -16.57 1.07 5.08
C ALA A 102 -15.25 1.85 5.24
N ALA A 103 -15.28 3.00 5.91
CA ALA A 103 -14.12 3.82 6.20
C ALA A 103 -13.08 3.08 7.03
N ARG A 104 -13.50 2.35 8.08
CA ARG A 104 -12.59 1.49 8.86
C ARG A 104 -11.95 0.42 7.97
N CYS A 105 -12.76 -0.32 7.21
CA CYS A 105 -12.25 -1.40 6.37
C CYS A 105 -11.28 -0.88 5.29
N ALA A 106 -11.62 0.23 4.61
CA ALA A 106 -10.75 0.87 3.64
C ALA A 106 -9.49 1.47 4.28
N GLY A 107 -9.60 2.02 5.49
CA GLY A 107 -8.46 2.54 6.25
C GLY A 107 -7.44 1.46 6.56
N GLU A 108 -7.89 0.29 7.03
CA GLU A 108 -7.00 -0.86 7.27
C GLU A 108 -6.42 -1.42 5.97
N ALA A 109 -7.15 -1.36 4.85
CA ALA A 109 -6.62 -1.74 3.54
C ALA A 109 -5.48 -0.82 3.10
N LEU A 110 -5.67 0.51 3.21
CA LEU A 110 -4.65 1.48 2.85
C LEU A 110 -3.44 1.42 3.80
N ILE A 111 -3.67 1.19 5.10
CA ILE A 111 -2.60 0.95 6.09
C ILE A 111 -1.74 -0.25 5.69
N ALA A 112 -2.36 -1.35 5.22
CA ALA A 112 -1.66 -2.52 4.76
C ALA A 112 -0.83 -2.21 3.51
N ASN A 113 -1.43 -1.60 2.49
CA ASN A 113 -0.74 -1.22 1.24
C ASN A 113 0.42 -0.23 1.44
N CYS A 114 0.27 0.74 2.34
CA CYS A 114 1.37 1.65 2.67
C CYS A 114 2.47 0.96 3.49
N ARG A 115 2.18 -0.16 4.15
CA ARG A 115 3.16 -0.95 4.89
C ARG A 115 3.96 -1.89 3.98
N GLY A 116 3.36 -2.32 2.88
CA GLY A 116 3.91 -3.33 1.98
C GLY A 116 3.84 -4.74 2.57
N ASP A 117 4.05 -5.74 1.70
CA ASP A 117 3.91 -7.18 1.93
C ASP A 117 2.50 -7.59 2.42
N GLU A 118 1.47 -6.83 2.06
CA GLU A 118 0.10 -7.07 2.50
C GLU A 118 -0.46 -8.42 2.02
N LYS A 119 -1.30 -9.05 2.85
CA LYS A 119 -1.95 -10.31 2.48
C LYS A 119 -3.42 -10.24 2.79
N LEU A 120 -4.23 -10.53 1.77
CA LEU A 120 -5.69 -10.53 1.90
C LEU A 120 -6.11 -11.81 2.63
N ALA A 121 -6.33 -11.70 3.93
CA ALA A 121 -6.85 -12.79 4.73
C ALA A 121 -8.30 -13.13 4.33
N GLU A 122 -8.72 -14.38 4.53
CA GLU A 122 -10.07 -14.81 4.18
C GLU A 122 -11.16 -14.07 4.98
N ASN A 123 -10.89 -13.69 6.23
CA ASN A 123 -11.82 -12.89 7.03
C ASN A 123 -11.98 -11.46 6.48
N ASP A 124 -10.89 -10.87 6.02
CA ASP A 124 -10.90 -9.55 5.40
C ASP A 124 -11.67 -9.57 4.07
N ARG A 125 -11.48 -10.62 3.27
CA ARG A 125 -12.24 -10.82 2.03
C ARG A 125 -13.73 -10.90 2.30
N LYS A 126 -14.15 -11.66 3.31
CA LYS A 126 -15.56 -11.75 3.72
C LYS A 126 -16.12 -10.41 4.17
N GLU A 127 -15.39 -9.70 5.02
CA GLU A 127 -15.78 -8.36 5.47
C GLU A 127 -15.97 -7.38 4.30
N ILE A 128 -15.04 -7.37 3.34
CA ILE A 128 -15.11 -6.53 2.14
C ILE A 128 -16.38 -6.85 1.33
N GLU A 129 -16.69 -8.13 1.10
CA GLU A 129 -17.87 -8.55 0.35
C GLU A 129 -19.17 -8.19 1.08
N GLU A 130 -19.25 -8.39 2.40
CA GLU A 130 -20.41 -8.02 3.21
C GLU A 130 -20.70 -6.52 3.15
N ILE A 131 -19.66 -5.67 3.26
CA ILE A 131 -19.81 -4.21 3.15
C ILE A 131 -20.22 -3.83 1.72
N ALA A 132 -19.61 -4.42 0.69
CA ALA A 132 -19.94 -4.14 -0.70
C ALA A 132 -21.41 -4.50 -1.02
N ASP A 133 -21.88 -5.64 -0.54
CA ASP A 133 -23.27 -6.09 -0.70
C ASP A 133 -24.25 -5.15 0.01
N ALA A 134 -23.90 -4.67 1.21
CA ALA A 134 -24.68 -3.66 1.91
C ALA A 134 -24.73 -2.33 1.14
N LEU A 135 -23.59 -1.87 0.60
CA LEU A 135 -23.49 -0.64 -0.20
C LEU A 135 -24.28 -0.72 -1.51
N ARG A 136 -24.42 -1.91 -2.10
CA ARG A 136 -25.09 -2.09 -3.40
C ARG A 136 -26.55 -1.64 -3.37
N LYS A 137 -27.20 -1.67 -2.19
CA LYS A 137 -28.56 -1.16 -1.96
C LYS A 137 -28.69 0.35 -2.20
N TYR A 138 -27.60 1.09 -2.07
CA TYR A 138 -27.56 2.55 -2.16
C TYR A 138 -26.82 3.04 -3.39
N SER A 139 -25.75 2.34 -3.80
CA SER A 139 -24.98 2.65 -5.00
C SER A 139 -24.17 1.45 -5.45
N ALA A 140 -24.56 0.85 -6.58
CA ALA A 140 -23.80 -0.23 -7.20
C ALA A 140 -22.38 0.20 -7.58
N ARG A 141 -22.20 1.46 -8.03
CA ARG A 141 -20.89 2.02 -8.37
C ARG A 141 -19.98 2.09 -7.13
N CYS A 142 -20.48 2.63 -6.01
CA CYS A 142 -19.69 2.73 -4.78
C CYS A 142 -19.35 1.34 -4.24
N ALA A 143 -20.30 0.40 -4.27
CA ALA A 143 -20.06 -1.00 -3.89
C ALA A 143 -18.94 -1.63 -4.73
N THR A 144 -18.97 -1.47 -6.06
CA THR A 144 -17.94 -2.02 -6.96
C THR A 144 -16.58 -1.37 -6.73
N ILE A 145 -16.51 -0.04 -6.65
CA ILE A 145 -15.25 0.67 -6.42
C ILE A 145 -14.66 0.31 -5.06
N PHE A 146 -15.47 0.33 -3.99
CA PHE A 146 -15.05 -0.05 -2.65
C PHE A 146 -14.44 -1.45 -2.67
N ARG A 147 -15.20 -2.44 -3.15
CA ARG A 147 -14.77 -3.84 -3.20
C ARG A 147 -13.46 -4.02 -3.94
N ILE A 148 -13.33 -3.42 -5.13
CA ILE A 148 -12.10 -3.51 -5.92
C ILE A 148 -10.95 -2.86 -5.17
N ALA A 149 -11.10 -1.60 -4.75
CA ALA A 149 -10.03 -0.83 -4.11
C ALA A 149 -9.52 -1.51 -2.84
N THR A 150 -10.40 -1.93 -1.94
CA THR A 150 -9.99 -2.58 -0.67
C THR A 150 -9.43 -3.97 -0.87
N THR A 151 -9.82 -4.66 -1.95
CA THR A 151 -9.26 -5.98 -2.30
C THR A 151 -7.85 -5.83 -2.84
N VAL A 152 -7.63 -4.93 -3.81
CA VAL A 152 -6.31 -4.77 -4.45
C VAL A 152 -5.27 -4.20 -3.49
N MET A 153 -5.66 -3.24 -2.63
CA MET A 153 -4.79 -2.68 -1.57
C MET A 153 -4.37 -3.70 -0.49
N ARG A 154 -4.97 -4.89 -0.47
CA ARG A 154 -4.61 -5.96 0.47
C ARG A 154 -3.96 -7.15 -0.21
N ASN A 155 -3.72 -7.08 -1.52
CA ASN A 155 -3.28 -8.21 -2.30
C ASN A 155 -1.94 -7.89 -2.97
N ASP A 156 -0.88 -8.11 -2.20
CA ASP A 156 0.50 -8.07 -2.68
C ASP A 156 0.75 -9.20 -3.69
N VAL A 157 1.59 -8.89 -4.68
CA VAL A 157 2.03 -9.81 -5.72
C VAL A 157 3.53 -9.70 -5.87
N PHE A 158 4.18 -10.78 -6.31
CA PHE A 158 5.63 -10.79 -6.48
C PHE A 158 6.19 -9.55 -7.22
N PRO A 159 7.35 -9.03 -6.80
CA PRO A 159 8.18 -9.42 -5.64
C PRO A 159 7.68 -8.92 -4.28
N THR A 160 8.34 -9.31 -3.18
CA THR A 160 8.12 -8.72 -1.86
C THR A 160 8.54 -7.26 -1.83
N ASP A 161 7.85 -6.45 -1.04
CA ASP A 161 7.99 -4.99 -1.05
C ASP A 161 9.14 -4.50 -0.19
N ASN A 162 9.26 -5.06 1.02
CA ASN A 162 10.15 -4.50 2.02
C ASN A 162 11.58 -5.03 1.93
N GLU A 163 11.73 -6.29 1.54
CA GLU A 163 13.03 -6.96 1.39
C GLU A 163 13.07 -7.61 0.00
N PHE A 164 13.97 -7.13 -0.86
CA PHE A 164 14.09 -7.64 -2.23
C PHE A 164 15.55 -7.67 -2.70
N THR A 165 15.95 -8.79 -3.29
CA THR A 165 17.27 -8.96 -3.89
C THR A 165 17.13 -9.25 -5.38
N LEU A 166 17.76 -8.41 -6.19
CA LEU A 166 17.91 -8.60 -7.62
C LEU A 166 19.35 -9.01 -7.94
N ARG A 167 19.53 -10.17 -8.58
CA ARG A 167 20.84 -10.57 -9.13
C ARG A 167 20.98 -10.06 -10.56
N PHE A 168 22.01 -9.27 -10.82
CA PHE A 168 22.35 -8.82 -12.15
C PHE A 168 22.90 -10.00 -12.96
N ARG A 169 22.55 -10.05 -14.26
CA ARG A 169 23.15 -11.04 -15.16
C ARG A 169 24.59 -10.64 -15.44
N LEU A 170 25.54 -11.39 -14.89
CA LEU A 170 26.96 -11.31 -15.25
C LEU A 170 27.09 -11.48 -16.78
N ARG A 171 27.72 -10.50 -17.43
CA ARG A 171 28.21 -10.71 -18.78
C ARG A 171 29.53 -11.46 -18.68
N ILE A 172 29.58 -12.65 -19.27
CA ILE A 172 30.87 -13.18 -19.72
C ILE A 172 31.30 -12.20 -20.82
N ALA A 173 32.42 -11.51 -20.63
CA ALA A 173 33.02 -10.73 -21.69
C ALA A 173 33.42 -11.70 -22.81
N GLU A 174 32.79 -11.57 -23.98
CA GLU A 174 33.26 -12.16 -25.23
C GLU A 174 34.39 -11.31 -25.81
#